data_AF-A0A820R166-F1
#
_entry.id   AF-A0A820R166-F1
#
_cell.length_a   1.000
_cell.length_b   1.000
_cell.length_c   1.000
_cell.angle_alpha   90.00
_cell.angle_beta   90.00
_cell.angle_gamma   90.00
#
_symmetry.space_group_name_H-M   'P 1'
#
loop_
_entity.id
_entity.type
_entity.pdbx_description
1 polymer ?
#
loop_
_entity_poly.entity_id
_entity_poly.type
_entity_poly.pdbx_seq_one_letter_code
_entity_poly.pdbx_strand_id
1 'polypeptide(L)' 'MEINTLAFTKMFLHLAKYPELAVNGILLGVRSNSASDEADSSYLNFVDCIPLFHGVLSLSPMLEIALSQ' A
#
# COMPACT_ATOMS: atom_id res chain seq x y z
N MET A 1 11.56 -0.38 -8.75
CA MET A 1 10.54 -0.36 -7.70
C MET A 1 11.06 -1.15 -6.51
N GLU A 2 11.07 -0.56 -5.31
CA GLU A 2 11.53 -1.17 -4.06
C GLU A 2 10.38 -1.14 -3.05
N ILE A 3 10.29 -2.17 -2.20
CA ILE A 3 9.31 -2.25 -1.11
C ILE A 3 10.07 -2.42 0.20
N ASN A 4 9.85 -1.49 1.13
CA ASN A 4 10.40 -1.55 2.47
C ASN A 4 9.87 -2.80 3.21
N THR A 5 10.73 -3.47 3.96
CA THR A 5 10.39 -4.61 4.80
C THR A 5 9.18 -4.36 5.70
N LEU A 6 9.03 -3.13 6.21
CA LEU A 6 7.88 -2.75 7.05
C LEU A 6 6.56 -2.81 6.26
N ALA A 7 6.53 -2.24 5.06
CA ALA A 7 5.35 -2.27 4.18
C ALA A 7 4.96 -3.72 3.85
N PHE A 8 5.95 -4.53 3.47
CA PHE A 8 5.73 -5.95 3.19
C PHE A 8 5.23 -6.72 4.42
N THR A 9 5.82 -6.46 5.59
CA THR A 9 5.43 -7.14 6.84
C THR A 9 4.01 -6.80 7.24
N LYS A 10 3.58 -5.53 7.16
CA LYS A 10 2.18 -5.15 7.45
C LYS A 10 1.20 -5.81 6.49
N MET A 11 1.52 -5.82 5.20
CA MET A 11 0.72 -6.50 4.18
C MET A 11 0.59 -8.01 4.49
N PHE A 12 1.72 -8.66 4.79
CA PHE A 12 1.75 -10.09 5.10
C PHE A 12 1.01 -10.42 6.40
N LEU A 13 1.18 -9.62 7.45
CA LEU A 13 0.47 -9.81 8.72
C LEU A 13 -1.04 -9.62 8.57
N HIS A 14 -1.49 -8.71 7.69
CA HIS A 14 -2.92 -8.55 7.41
C HIS A 14 -3.52 -9.82 6.79
N LEU A 15 -2.81 -10.42 5.83
CA LEU A 15 -3.18 -11.70 5.22
C LEU A 15 -3.18 -12.83 6.27
N ALA A 16 -2.12 -12.94 7.07
CA ALA A 16 -2.01 -13.99 8.08
C ALA A 16 -3.05 -13.88 9.19
N LYS A 17 -3.52 -12.65 9.50
CA LYS A 17 -4.58 -12.41 10.48
C LYS A 17 -5.97 -12.86 9.99
N TYR A 18 -6.22 -12.77 8.68
CA TYR A 18 -7.50 -13.14 8.06
C TYR A 18 -7.29 -14.12 6.89
N PRO A 19 -6.79 -15.34 7.15
CA PRO A 19 -6.33 -16.25 6.10
C PRO A 19 -7.44 -16.73 5.16
N GLU A 20 -8.67 -16.81 5.66
CA GLU A 20 -9.84 -17.32 4.92
C GLU A 20 -10.62 -16.22 4.20
N LEU A 21 -10.22 -14.95 4.34
CA LEU A 21 -10.96 -13.81 3.81
C LEU A 21 -10.11 -13.07 2.78
N ALA A 22 -10.77 -12.55 1.75
CA ALA A 22 -10.15 -11.56 0.88
C ALA A 22 -9.81 -10.31 1.71
N VAL A 23 -8.60 -9.78 1.56
CA VAL A 23 -8.15 -8.56 2.24
C VAL A 23 -7.67 -7.53 1.21
N ASN A 24 -7.72 -6.25 1.56
CA ASN A 24 -7.09 -5.19 0.78
C ASN A 24 -6.33 -4.19 1.66
N GLY A 25 -5.60 -3.31 0.99
CA GLY A 25 -4.78 -2.27 1.61
C GLY A 25 -4.19 -1.35 0.55
N ILE A 26 -3.52 -0.31 1.00
CA ILE A 26 -2.85 0.67 0.13
C ILE A 26 -1.35 0.67 0.47
N LEU A 27 -0.51 0.72 -0.56
CA LEU A 27 0.92 0.94 -0.39
C LEU A 27 1.23 2.43 -0.50
N LEU A 28 1.93 2.95 0.50
CA LEU A 28 2.41 4.33 0.51
C LEU A 28 3.82 4.36 -0.06
N GLY A 29 4.04 5.21 -1.05
CA GLY A 29 5.33 5.34 -1.72
C GLY A 29 5.82 6.77 -1.78
N VAL A 30 7.13 6.93 -1.70
CA VAL A 30 7.82 8.20 -1.94
C VAL A 30 8.53 8.10 -3.27
N ARG A 31 8.38 9.13 -4.11
CA ARG A 31 9.16 9.25 -5.35
C ARG A 31 10.51 9.85 -5.02
N SER A 32 11.58 9.16 -5.40
CA SER A 32 12.91 9.75 -5.39
C SER A 32 13.13 10.47 -6.72
N ASN A 33 13.31 11.79 -6.67
CA ASN A 33 13.80 12.55 -7.82
C ASN A 33 15.33 12.53 -7.75
N SER A 34 15.96 11.78 -8.65
CA SER A 34 17.37 11.93 -8.96
C SER A 34 17.58 13.36 -9.48
N ALA A 35 18.47 14.14 -8.85
CA ALA A 35 18.73 15.54 -9.21
C ALA A 35 19.45 15.74 -10.56
N SER A 36 19.60 14.69 -11.37
CA SER A 36 20.19 14.73 -12.70
C SER A 36 19.10 14.49 -13.74
N ASP A 37 18.87 15.51 -14.56
CA ASP A 37 17.89 15.62 -15.64
C ASP A 37 17.89 14.46 -16.66
N GLU A 38 17.36 13.30 -16.27
CA GLU A 38 16.79 12.33 -17.21
C GLU A 38 15.39 11.96 -16.74
N ALA A 39 14.41 12.46 -17.50
CA ALA A 39 12.98 12.48 -17.21
C ALA A 39 12.30 11.11 -17.00
N ASP A 40 13.06 10.02 -17.01
CA ASP A 40 12.54 8.65 -17.07
C ASP A 40 12.96 7.74 -15.89
N SER A 41 13.76 8.25 -14.94
CA SER A 41 14.30 7.46 -13.83
C SER A 41 13.65 7.74 -12.46
N SER A 42 12.41 8.24 -12.43
CA SER A 42 11.71 8.44 -11.14
C SER A 42 11.44 7.07 -10.49
N TYR A 43 12.14 6.78 -9.40
CA TYR A 43 12.01 5.50 -8.71
C TYR A 43 10.99 5.63 -7.56
N LEU A 44 9.93 4.82 -7.62
CA LEU A 44 8.94 4.73 -6.54
C LEU A 44 9.42 3.73 -5.49
N ASN A 45 9.61 4.22 -4.26
CA ASN A 45 9.95 3.39 -3.10
C ASN A 45 8.74 3.29 -2.17
N PHE A 46 8.20 2.08 -1.98
CA PHE A 46 7.09 1.84 -1.07
C PHE A 46 7.59 1.75 0.36
N VAL A 47 7.26 2.76 1.16
CA VAL A 47 7.77 2.92 2.53
C VAL A 47 6.84 2.33 3.58
N ASP A 48 5.54 2.22 3.28
CA ASP A 48 4.55 1.67 4.22
C ASP A 48 3.38 0.98 3.49
N CYS A 49 2.62 0.18 4.24
CA CYS A 49 1.34 -0.39 3.84
C CYS A 49 0.27 -0.07 4.90
N ILE A 50 -0.90 0.36 4.45
CA ILE A 50 -2.10 0.54 5.28
C ILE A 50 -3.09 -0.59 4.94
N PRO A 51 -3.23 -1.61 5.82
CA PRO A 51 -4.34 -2.56 5.79
C PRO A 51 -5.69 -1.83 5.87
N LEU A 52 -6.64 -2.15 4.98
CA LEU A 52 -7.96 -1.51 4.98
C LEU A 52 -9.07 -2.47 5.44
N PHE A 53 -9.51 -3.39 4.58
CA PHE A 53 -10.68 -4.23 4.83
C PHE A 53 -10.35 -5.72 4.67
N HIS A 54 -11.21 -6.56 5.27
CA HIS A 54 -11.20 -8.01 5.20
C HIS A 54 -12.64 -8.54 5.07
N GLY A 55 -12.91 -9.41 4.10
CA GLY A 55 -14.25 -9.92 3.79
C GLY A 55 -14.95 -9.12 2.67
N VAL A 56 -15.91 -8.25 3.03
CA VAL A 56 -16.68 -7.48 2.04
C VAL A 56 -15.91 -6.22 1.62
N LEU A 57 -15.15 -6.34 0.53
CA LEU A 57 -14.24 -5.28 0.06
C LEU A 57 -14.93 -4.21 -0.82
N SER A 58 -16.14 -4.47 -1.34
CA SER A 58 -16.81 -3.64 -2.35
C SER A 58 -17.69 -2.51 -1.76
N LEU A 59 -17.60 -2.24 -0.46
CA LEU A 59 -18.39 -1.19 0.18
C LEU A 59 -17.77 0.19 -0.10
N SER A 60 -18.24 0.82 -1.18
CA SER A 60 -17.77 2.14 -1.64
C SER A 60 -17.70 3.20 -0.54
N PRO A 61 -18.68 3.35 0.38
CA PRO A 61 -18.63 4.41 1.39
C PRO A 61 -17.44 4.27 2.34
N MET A 62 -17.10 3.03 2.72
CA MET A 62 -15.99 2.79 3.64
C MET A 62 -14.64 3.02 2.96
N LEU A 63 -14.53 2.64 1.67
CA LEU A 63 -13.33 2.90 0.89
C LEU A 63 -13.09 4.41 0.69
N GLU A 64 -14.16 5.17 0.43
CA GLU A 64 -14.10 6.62 0.28
C GLU A 64 -13.59 7.30 1.56
N ILE A 65 -14.18 6.95 2.71
CA ILE A 65 -13.75 7.47 4.00
C ILE A 65 -12.30 7.09 4.31
N ALA A 66 -11.89 5.86 4.00
CA ALA A 66 -10.52 5.41 4.21
C ALA A 66 -9.48 6.17 3.36
N LEU A 67 -9.84 6.59 2.14
CA LEU A 67 -8.96 7.40 1.29
C LEU A 67 -8.89 8.87 1.72
N SER A 68 -9.91 9.34 2.43
CA SER A 68 -9.97 10.73 2.93
C SER A 68 -9.23 10.96 4.25
N GLN A 69 -8.96 9.88 5.02
CA GLN A 69 -8.22 9.92 6.28
C GLN A 69 -6.70 9.90 6.05
#